data_AF-V9F3S2-F1
#
_entry.id   AF-V9F3S2-F1
#
_cell.length_a   1.000
_cell.length_b   1.000
_cell.length_c   1.000
_cell.angle_alpha   90.00
_cell.angle_beta   90.00
_cell.angle_gamma   90.00
#
_symmetry.space_group_name_H-M   'P 1'
#
loop_
_entity.id
_entity.type
_entity.pdbx_description
1 polymer ?
#
loop_
_entity_poly.entity_id
_entity_poly.type
_entity_poly.pdbx_seq_one_letter_code
_entity_poly.pdbx_strand_id
1 'polypeptide(L)'
;AFFFYTKYFLFAWNRIKSDPTMKKFPLVFVVALASVATAAHTDGRSLPVDSLLYSDGEEGSCHGFTTKDTCIKNHCAWCVCAAVPSSCYTPEEADQLPPAIFQCDKGQQLLSWDLTSVPSTSAELNSLFEAWKGQHAKSYDSPIQNELRRGIFEVNARSVAAHNSKEDKSFVMELNEFADTTWDEFQSWYLGAPQQCSATERNGVVYGEVPVEKDWGADGAVSPVKNQGKCGSCWTFSTTGCLESHVKLKHGEFTILSEQNLLDCAQNFDNHGCNGGLPSHAFEYVKYNGGLDTEEVSAGGLVLCIVTLVTLTILDDRLTLMRPRRVNASSTHTMLVLKWTKW
;
A
#
# COMPACT_ATOMS: atom_id res chain seq x y z
N ALA A 1 10.11 -26.69 1.62
CA ALA A 1 11.56 -26.40 1.69
C ALA A 1 12.13 -26.37 3.12
N PHE A 2 11.40 -25.95 4.15
CA PHE A 2 11.93 -25.81 5.53
C PHE A 2 12.30 -27.13 6.25
N PHE A 3 11.71 -28.27 5.86
CA PHE A 3 11.94 -29.58 6.51
C PHE A 3 13.18 -30.36 6.01
N PHE A 4 13.77 -29.97 4.87
CA PHE A 4 14.97 -30.64 4.34
C PHE A 4 16.28 -30.08 4.93
N TYR A 5 16.29 -28.81 5.33
CA TYR A 5 17.48 -28.13 5.85
C TYR A 5 17.83 -28.53 7.29
N THR A 6 16.84 -28.89 8.12
CA THR A 6 17.06 -29.30 9.51
C THR A 6 17.76 -30.66 9.62
N LYS A 7 17.52 -31.60 8.69
CA LYS A 7 18.21 -32.92 8.69
C LYS A 7 19.68 -32.83 8.27
N TYR A 8 20.03 -31.96 7.33
CA TYR A 8 21.42 -31.75 6.92
C TYR A 8 22.25 -31.08 8.02
N PHE A 9 21.65 -30.14 8.76
CA PHE A 9 22.30 -29.42 9.86
C PHE A 9 22.63 -30.36 11.03
N LEU A 10 21.71 -31.25 11.39
CA LEU A 10 21.91 -32.26 12.45
C LEU A 10 22.94 -33.34 12.07
N PHE A 11 23.01 -33.72 10.80
CA PHE A 11 23.98 -34.72 10.32
C PHE A 11 25.41 -34.16 10.26
N ALA A 12 25.57 -32.91 9.83
CA ALA A 12 26.87 -32.22 9.82
C ALA A 12 27.37 -31.95 11.26
N TRP A 13 26.48 -31.54 12.17
CA TRP A 13 26.82 -31.27 13.57
C TRP A 13 27.30 -32.51 14.33
N ASN A 14 26.63 -33.66 14.13
CA ASN A 14 27.00 -34.90 14.82
C ASN A 14 28.34 -35.49 14.33
N ARG A 15 28.73 -35.23 13.07
CA ARG A 15 30.02 -35.69 12.52
C ARG A 15 31.21 -34.83 12.97
N ILE A 16 30.98 -33.54 13.21
CA ILE A 16 32.00 -32.60 13.72
C ILE A 16 32.28 -32.84 15.21
N LYS A 17 31.27 -33.26 15.98
CA LYS A 17 31.41 -33.54 17.42
C LYS A 17 32.23 -34.80 17.73
N SER A 18 32.36 -35.71 16.77
CA SER A 18 33.09 -36.98 16.91
C SER A 18 34.58 -36.92 16.51
N ASP A 19 35.06 -35.79 15.98
CA ASP A 19 36.45 -35.64 15.55
C ASP A 19 37.26 -34.80 16.57
N PRO A 20 38.22 -35.40 17.30
CA PRO A 20 38.99 -34.71 18.32
C PRO A 20 40.00 -33.67 17.77
N THR A 21 40.20 -33.59 16.45
CA THR A 21 41.17 -32.66 15.82
C THR A 21 40.58 -31.29 15.46
N MET A 22 39.26 -31.13 15.42
CA MET A 22 38.55 -29.92 14.95
C MET A 22 38.28 -28.87 16.06
N LYS A 23 39.01 -28.89 17.18
CA LYS A 23 38.79 -27.97 18.33
C LYS A 23 39.47 -26.58 18.21
N LYS A 24 40.09 -26.23 17.08
CA LYS A 24 40.90 -25.00 17.00
C LYS A 24 40.77 -24.22 15.69
N PHE A 25 39.56 -23.94 15.18
CA PHE A 25 39.37 -22.85 14.21
C PHE A 25 37.94 -22.28 14.29
N PRO A 26 37.75 -20.94 14.21
CA PRO A 26 36.44 -20.36 14.05
C PRO A 26 36.01 -20.54 12.59
N LEU A 27 34.97 -21.33 12.33
CA LEU A 27 34.34 -21.42 11.01
C LEU A 27 33.30 -20.31 10.86
N VAL A 28 33.49 -19.44 9.86
CA VAL A 28 32.48 -18.50 9.38
C VAL A 28 31.82 -19.12 8.14
N PHE A 29 30.50 -19.34 8.18
CA PHE A 29 29.71 -19.76 7.01
C PHE A 29 28.87 -18.56 6.53
N VAL A 30 29.10 -18.15 5.29
CA VAL A 30 28.25 -17.22 4.54
C VAL A 30 27.33 -18.06 3.66
N VAL A 31 26.02 -17.96 3.83
CA VAL A 31 25.03 -18.56 2.93
C VAL A 31 24.52 -17.46 2.00
N ALA A 32 24.91 -17.52 0.73
CA ALA A 32 24.33 -16.69 -0.32
C ALA A 32 23.03 -17.35 -0.83
N LEU A 33 21.93 -16.62 -0.79
CA LEU A 33 20.68 -16.99 -1.46
C LEU A 33 20.68 -16.35 -2.86
N ALA A 34 20.61 -17.18 -3.91
CA ALA A 34 20.36 -16.75 -5.28
C ALA A 34 18.84 -16.80 -5.53
N SER A 35 18.27 -15.66 -5.93
CA SER A 35 16.86 -15.53 -6.32
C SER A 35 16.68 -16.00 -7.77
N VAL A 36 15.72 -16.90 -8.01
CA VAL A 36 15.27 -17.28 -9.36
C VAL A 36 14.17 -16.32 -9.77
N ALA A 37 14.38 -15.56 -10.85
CA ALA A 37 13.36 -14.73 -11.48
C ALA A 37 12.51 -15.59 -12.43
N THR A 38 11.19 -15.62 -12.22
CA THR A 38 10.23 -16.10 -13.23
C THR A 38 9.68 -14.91 -13.98
N ALA A 39 9.93 -14.87 -15.29
CA ALA A 39 9.37 -13.89 -16.20
C ALA A 39 7.87 -14.13 -16.39
N ALA A 40 7.07 -13.08 -16.21
CA ALA A 40 5.64 -13.08 -16.52
C ALA A 40 5.45 -12.82 -18.03
N HIS A 41 4.65 -13.66 -18.67
CA HIS A 41 4.23 -13.57 -20.05
C HIS A 41 3.11 -12.52 -20.16
N THR A 42 3.26 -11.54 -21.05
CA THR A 42 2.17 -10.62 -21.43
C THR A 42 1.43 -11.20 -22.62
N ASP A 43 0.15 -11.57 -22.45
CA ASP A 43 -0.76 -11.81 -23.56
C ASP A 43 -1.74 -10.63 -23.65
N GLY A 44 -1.58 -9.84 -24.71
CA GLY A 44 -2.52 -8.80 -25.09
C GLY A 44 -3.72 -9.40 -25.82
N ARG A 45 -4.92 -9.21 -25.26
CA ARG A 45 -6.18 -9.34 -25.97
C ARG A 45 -7.06 -8.13 -25.66
N SER A 46 -7.17 -7.25 -26.65
CA SER A 46 -8.15 -6.18 -26.73
C SER A 46 -9.55 -6.78 -26.92
N LEU A 47 -10.48 -6.48 -26.02
CA LEU A 47 -11.91 -6.70 -26.19
C LEU A 47 -12.63 -5.34 -26.25
N PRO A 48 -13.74 -5.22 -27.00
CA PRO A 48 -14.31 -3.93 -27.39
C PRO A 48 -15.11 -3.28 -26.25
N VAL A 49 -14.88 -1.98 -26.02
CA VAL A 49 -15.39 -1.17 -24.90
C VAL A 49 -16.37 -0.10 -25.41
N ASP A 50 -17.42 -0.53 -26.11
CA ASP A 50 -18.33 0.41 -26.80
C ASP A 50 -19.68 0.65 -26.09
N SER A 51 -19.83 0.34 -24.79
CA SER A 51 -21.13 0.61 -24.13
C SER A 51 -21.11 0.91 -22.63
N LEU A 52 -19.99 1.35 -22.06
CA LEU A 52 -19.90 1.51 -20.60
C LEU A 52 -19.94 2.97 -20.17
N LEU A 53 -21.17 3.38 -19.81
CA LEU A 53 -21.50 4.44 -18.86
C LEU A 53 -20.74 5.76 -19.06
N TYR A 54 -21.18 6.53 -20.04
CA TYR A 54 -20.84 7.94 -20.15
C TYR A 54 -21.71 8.74 -19.17
N SER A 55 -21.09 9.64 -18.40
CA SER A 55 -21.81 10.78 -17.82
C SER A 55 -22.40 11.58 -18.98
N ASP A 56 -23.69 11.91 -18.91
CA ASP A 56 -24.39 12.76 -19.89
C ASP A 56 -23.69 14.12 -20.08
N GLY A 57 -22.71 14.15 -20.97
CA GLY A 57 -22.22 15.33 -21.65
C GLY A 57 -22.74 15.23 -23.08
N GLU A 58 -23.31 16.31 -23.59
CA GLU A 58 -23.88 16.44 -24.94
C GLU A 58 -23.13 15.60 -25.98
N GLU A 59 -23.84 14.95 -26.91
CA GLU A 59 -23.31 14.41 -28.18
C GLU A 59 -22.63 15.55 -28.96
N GLY A 60 -21.44 15.93 -28.51
CA GLY A 60 -20.64 17.02 -29.03
C GLY A 60 -19.71 16.45 -30.08
N SER A 61 -19.93 16.86 -31.33
CA SER A 61 -19.11 16.49 -32.47
C SER A 61 -17.61 16.61 -32.15
N CYS A 62 -16.90 15.47 -32.06
CA CYS A 62 -15.44 15.43 -31.84
C CYS A 62 -14.69 16.27 -32.89
N HIS A 63 -15.25 16.42 -34.09
CA HIS A 63 -14.71 17.25 -35.18
C HIS A 63 -14.56 18.74 -34.82
N GLY A 64 -15.22 19.22 -33.75
CA GLY A 64 -15.10 20.60 -33.27
C GLY A 64 -13.78 20.90 -32.54
N PHE A 65 -13.04 19.88 -32.10
CA PHE A 65 -11.78 20.07 -31.38
C PHE A 65 -10.60 20.15 -32.33
N THR A 66 -9.91 21.30 -32.32
CA THR A 66 -8.82 21.61 -33.27
C THR A 66 -7.43 21.36 -32.69
N THR A 67 -7.32 20.91 -31.43
CA THR A 67 -6.04 20.56 -30.80
C THR A 67 -6.08 19.18 -30.17
N LYS A 68 -4.94 18.49 -30.16
CA LYS A 68 -4.80 17.18 -29.52
C LYS A 68 -5.26 17.18 -28.08
N ASP A 69 -4.81 18.14 -27.28
CA ASP A 69 -5.13 18.18 -25.84
C ASP A 69 -6.63 18.37 -25.59
N THR A 70 -7.30 19.24 -26.36
CA THR A 70 -8.76 19.43 -26.24
C THR A 70 -9.53 18.21 -26.74
N CYS A 71 -9.07 17.57 -27.81
CA CYS A 71 -9.65 16.34 -28.34
C CYS A 71 -9.58 15.18 -27.33
N ILE A 72 -8.38 14.90 -26.81
CA ILE A 72 -8.12 13.82 -25.86
C ILE A 72 -8.86 14.04 -24.54
N LYS A 73 -8.91 15.29 -24.05
CA LYS A 73 -9.62 15.65 -22.81
C LYS A 73 -11.14 15.43 -22.90
N ASN A 74 -11.71 15.51 -24.10
CA ASN A 74 -13.14 15.27 -24.34
C ASN A 74 -13.43 13.84 -24.83
N HIS A 75 -12.56 12.88 -24.48
CA HIS A 75 -12.74 11.45 -24.78
C HIS A 75 -12.84 11.10 -26.27
N CYS A 76 -12.30 11.94 -27.14
CA CYS A 76 -12.22 11.70 -28.57
C CYS A 76 -10.85 11.10 -28.95
N ALA A 77 -10.71 10.73 -30.23
CA ALA A 77 -9.48 10.21 -30.80
C ALA A 77 -8.80 11.27 -31.68
N TRP A 78 -7.57 11.63 -31.35
CA TRP A 78 -6.75 12.53 -32.17
C TRP A 78 -5.98 11.74 -33.22
N CYS A 79 -6.36 11.89 -34.49
CA CYS A 79 -5.76 11.13 -35.58
C CYS A 79 -4.81 11.99 -36.42
N VAL A 80 -3.57 11.52 -36.55
CA VAL A 80 -2.53 12.13 -37.37
C VAL A 80 -2.45 11.41 -38.72
N CYS A 81 -2.37 12.18 -39.80
CA CYS A 81 -2.20 11.68 -41.17
C CYS A 81 -1.14 12.51 -41.88
N ALA A 82 -0.38 11.88 -42.77
CA ALA A 82 0.61 12.57 -43.60
C ALA A 82 0.00 13.30 -44.81
N ALA A 83 -1.21 12.89 -45.25
CA ALA A 83 -1.84 13.39 -46.47
C ALA A 83 -2.95 14.43 -46.22
N VAL A 84 -3.53 14.46 -45.01
CA VAL A 84 -4.56 15.43 -44.60
C VAL A 84 -4.24 15.98 -43.21
N PRO A 85 -4.74 17.18 -42.86
CA PRO A 85 -4.55 17.74 -41.52
C PRO A 85 -4.98 16.77 -40.42
N SER A 86 -4.27 16.79 -39.29
CA SER A 86 -4.70 16.06 -38.10
C SER A 86 -6.04 16.58 -37.61
N SER A 87 -6.93 15.67 -37.29
CA SER A 87 -8.31 15.97 -36.89
C SER A 87 -8.73 15.09 -35.73
N CYS A 88 -9.73 15.56 -35.00
CA CYS A 88 -10.33 14.85 -33.89
C CYS A 88 -11.57 14.09 -34.37
N TYR A 89 -11.67 12.82 -34.00
CA TYR A 89 -12.73 11.89 -34.39
C TYR A 89 -13.36 11.26 -33.15
N THR A 90 -14.59 10.73 -33.26
CA THR A 90 -15.08 9.84 -32.19
C THR A 90 -14.23 8.55 -32.15
N PRO A 91 -14.17 7.84 -31.01
CA PRO A 91 -13.47 6.55 -30.94
C PRO A 91 -13.90 5.55 -32.02
N GLU A 92 -15.19 5.52 -32.37
CA GLU A 92 -15.77 4.63 -33.38
C GLU A 92 -15.39 5.06 -34.80
N GLU A 93 -15.39 6.36 -35.09
CA GLU A 93 -14.92 6.89 -36.38
C GLU A 93 -13.44 6.59 -36.59
N ALA A 94 -12.62 6.75 -35.54
CA ALA A 94 -11.20 6.46 -35.58
C ALA A 94 -10.89 4.98 -35.86
N ASP A 95 -11.73 4.06 -35.38
CA ASP A 95 -11.60 2.62 -35.68
C ASP A 95 -11.93 2.26 -37.14
N GLN A 96 -12.72 3.10 -37.81
CA GLN A 96 -13.02 2.94 -39.23
C GLN A 96 -11.93 3.53 -40.13
N LEU A 97 -11.01 4.33 -39.58
CA LEU A 97 -9.93 4.92 -40.36
C LEU A 97 -8.85 3.88 -40.69
N PRO A 98 -8.32 3.87 -41.93
CA PRO A 98 -7.27 2.94 -42.32
C PRO A 98 -6.00 3.12 -41.45
N PRO A 99 -5.58 2.12 -40.65
CA PRO A 99 -4.47 2.26 -39.71
C PRO A 99 -3.11 2.39 -40.40
N ALA A 100 -3.04 2.06 -41.69
CA ALA A 100 -1.85 2.26 -42.52
C ALA A 100 -1.62 3.75 -42.86
N ILE A 101 -2.64 4.60 -42.76
CA ILE A 101 -2.62 6.01 -43.16
C ILE A 101 -2.79 6.92 -41.94
N PHE A 102 -3.65 6.51 -41.00
CA PHE A 102 -3.99 7.29 -39.82
C PHE A 102 -3.40 6.65 -38.56
N GLN A 103 -2.68 7.45 -37.78
CA GLN A 103 -2.23 7.08 -36.44
C GLN A 103 -3.07 7.85 -35.42
N CYS A 104 -3.98 7.14 -34.77
CA CYS A 104 -4.91 7.73 -33.81
C CYS A 104 -4.43 7.51 -32.38
N ASP A 105 -4.28 8.60 -31.64
CA ASP A 105 -4.14 8.59 -30.19
C ASP A 105 -5.56 8.72 -29.62
N LYS A 106 -6.10 7.61 -29.10
CA LYS A 106 -7.40 7.64 -28.44
C LYS A 106 -7.18 8.18 -27.04
N GLY A 107 -7.95 9.19 -26.63
CA GLY A 107 -7.98 9.52 -25.22
C GLY A 107 -8.31 8.26 -24.44
N GLN A 108 -7.55 7.96 -23.38
CA GLN A 108 -7.97 6.93 -22.45
C GLN A 108 -9.39 7.33 -22.02
N GLN A 109 -10.37 6.46 -22.28
CA GLN A 109 -11.68 6.59 -21.65
C GLN A 109 -11.39 6.67 -20.14
N LEU A 110 -11.51 7.88 -19.58
CA LEU A 110 -11.53 8.04 -18.14
C LEU A 110 -12.88 7.46 -17.73
N LEU A 111 -12.88 6.16 -17.43
CA LEU A 111 -14.04 5.48 -16.90
C LEU A 111 -14.40 6.19 -15.59
N SER A 112 -15.60 6.79 -15.57
CA SER A 112 -16.12 7.43 -14.37
C SER A 112 -16.70 6.37 -13.45
N TRP A 113 -16.29 6.40 -12.19
CA TRP A 113 -16.70 5.40 -11.19
C TRP A 113 -17.75 5.93 -10.21
N ASP A 114 -18.11 7.21 -10.31
CA ASP A 114 -19.13 7.92 -9.54
C ASP A 114 -20.54 7.68 -10.11
N LEU A 115 -20.89 6.40 -10.27
CA LEU A 115 -22.12 5.98 -10.94
C LEU A 115 -23.37 6.62 -10.30
N THR A 116 -24.33 7.04 -11.13
CA THR A 116 -25.70 7.42 -10.71
C THR A 116 -26.72 6.34 -11.09
N SER A 117 -26.39 5.46 -12.04
CA SER A 117 -27.19 4.31 -12.41
C SER A 117 -26.27 3.10 -12.69
N VAL A 118 -26.84 1.90 -12.61
CA VAL A 118 -26.13 0.64 -12.90
C VAL A 118 -26.82 -0.05 -14.07
N PRO A 119 -26.08 -0.61 -15.04
CA PRO A 119 -26.67 -1.35 -16.15
C PRO A 119 -27.60 -2.46 -15.68
N SER A 120 -28.71 -2.65 -16.38
CA SER A 120 -29.71 -3.65 -16.03
C SER A 120 -29.44 -5.03 -16.64
N THR A 121 -28.64 -5.11 -17.71
CA THR A 121 -28.37 -6.38 -18.38
C THR A 121 -27.10 -7.03 -17.83
N SER A 122 -27.08 -8.37 -17.80
CA SER A 122 -25.89 -9.12 -17.37
C SER A 122 -24.68 -8.87 -18.28
N ALA A 123 -24.89 -8.63 -19.58
CA ALA A 123 -23.80 -8.38 -20.52
C ALA A 123 -23.10 -7.04 -20.24
N GLU A 124 -23.86 -5.97 -20.03
CA GLU A 124 -23.31 -4.64 -19.71
C GLU A 124 -22.64 -4.63 -18.33
N LEU A 125 -23.25 -5.30 -17.34
CA LEU A 125 -22.65 -5.46 -16.01
C LEU A 125 -21.30 -6.20 -16.07
N ASN A 126 -21.22 -7.25 -16.89
CA ASN A 126 -19.96 -7.96 -17.10
C ASN A 126 -18.91 -7.04 -17.73
N SER A 127 -19.29 -6.29 -18.77
CA SER A 127 -18.39 -5.33 -19.40
C SER A 127 -17.90 -4.27 -18.39
N LEU A 128 -18.78 -3.73 -17.54
CA LEU A 128 -18.43 -2.76 -16.49
C LEU A 128 -17.40 -3.34 -15.52
N PHE A 129 -17.61 -4.59 -15.10
CA PHE A 129 -16.70 -5.29 -14.22
C PHE A 129 -15.34 -5.56 -14.88
N GLU A 130 -15.30 -5.99 -16.14
CA GLU A 130 -14.04 -6.21 -16.87
C GLU A 130 -13.24 -4.90 -17.03
N ALA A 131 -13.91 -3.79 -17.31
CA ALA A 131 -13.29 -2.47 -17.40
C ALA A 131 -12.69 -2.04 -16.04
N TRP A 132 -13.46 -2.20 -14.96
CA TRP A 132 -12.99 -1.92 -13.60
C TRP A 132 -11.79 -2.79 -13.22
N LYS A 133 -11.84 -4.10 -13.51
CA LYS A 133 -10.71 -4.99 -13.26
C LYS A 133 -9.45 -4.56 -14.00
N GLY A 134 -9.58 -4.13 -15.26
CA GLY A 134 -8.48 -3.63 -16.07
C GLY A 134 -7.81 -2.41 -15.43
N GLN A 135 -8.59 -1.43 -14.98
CA GLN A 135 -8.06 -0.22 -14.34
C GLN A 135 -7.41 -0.49 -12.98
N HIS A 136 -7.96 -1.42 -12.19
CA HIS A 136 -7.46 -1.74 -10.85
C HIS A 136 -6.50 -2.95 -10.82
N ALA A 137 -6.05 -3.42 -11.98
CA ALA A 137 -5.16 -4.58 -12.13
C ALA A 137 -5.62 -5.83 -11.36
N LYS A 138 -6.93 -6.11 -11.38
CA LYS A 138 -7.54 -7.23 -10.66
C LYS A 138 -7.49 -8.51 -11.48
N SER A 139 -7.08 -9.59 -10.84
CA SER A 139 -7.11 -10.95 -11.40
C SER A 139 -7.56 -11.95 -10.33
N TYR A 140 -8.24 -13.03 -10.75
CA TYR A 140 -8.74 -14.06 -9.85
C TYR A 140 -8.34 -15.45 -10.32
N ASP A 141 -8.08 -16.36 -9.38
CA ASP A 141 -7.46 -17.66 -9.61
C ASP A 141 -8.39 -18.68 -10.29
N SER A 142 -9.71 -18.45 -10.22
CA SER A 142 -10.69 -19.35 -10.79
C SER A 142 -11.93 -18.63 -11.33
N PRO A 143 -12.64 -19.23 -12.30
CA PRO A 143 -13.92 -18.70 -12.78
C PRO A 143 -14.96 -18.50 -11.66
N ILE A 144 -14.97 -19.40 -10.67
CA ILE A 144 -15.89 -19.33 -9.52
C ILE A 144 -15.56 -18.10 -8.67
N GLN A 145 -14.28 -17.84 -8.40
CA GLN A 145 -13.86 -16.65 -7.66
C GLN A 145 -14.15 -15.37 -8.45
N ASN A 146 -13.93 -15.36 -9.77
CA ASN A 146 -14.27 -14.23 -10.63
C ASN A 146 -15.76 -13.91 -10.56
N GLU A 147 -16.63 -14.93 -10.63
CA GLU A 147 -18.08 -14.75 -10.56
C GLU A 147 -18.54 -14.27 -9.17
N LEU A 148 -17.94 -14.78 -8.09
CA LEU A 148 -18.18 -14.28 -6.74
C LEU A 148 -17.83 -12.79 -6.64
N ARG A 149 -16.66 -12.39 -7.13
CA ARG A 149 -16.15 -11.01 -7.08
C ARG A 149 -16.99 -10.08 -7.94
N ARG A 150 -17.46 -10.56 -9.09
CA ARG A 150 -18.41 -9.85 -9.96
C ARG A 150 -19.73 -9.57 -9.23
N GLY A 151 -20.28 -10.57 -8.54
CA GLY A 151 -21.50 -10.41 -7.75
C GLY A 151 -21.35 -9.37 -6.63
N ILE A 152 -20.21 -9.38 -5.92
CA ILE A 152 -19.90 -8.37 -4.88
C ILE A 152 -19.76 -6.98 -5.50
N PHE A 153 -19.03 -6.86 -6.61
CA PHE A 153 -18.90 -5.64 -7.38
C PHE A 153 -20.25 -5.06 -7.79
N GLU A 154 -21.15 -5.90 -8.30
CA GLU A 154 -22.49 -5.49 -8.70
C GLU A 154 -23.32 -4.93 -7.53
N VAL A 155 -23.22 -5.54 -6.35
CA VAL A 155 -23.87 -5.04 -5.12
C VAL A 155 -23.31 -3.67 -4.73
N ASN A 156 -21.99 -3.51 -4.75
CA ASN A 156 -21.33 -2.26 -4.40
C ASN A 156 -21.60 -1.15 -5.44
N ALA A 157 -21.61 -1.47 -6.74
CA ALA A 157 -21.99 -0.56 -7.82
C ALA A 157 -23.40 0.00 -7.62
N ARG A 158 -24.36 -0.86 -7.25
CA ARG A 158 -25.73 -0.42 -6.96
C ARG A 158 -25.80 0.46 -5.71
N SER A 159 -25.00 0.17 -4.70
CA SER A 159 -24.89 1.02 -3.49
C SER A 159 -24.39 2.43 -3.84
N VAL A 160 -23.32 2.52 -4.64
CA VAL A 160 -22.78 3.79 -5.15
C VAL A 160 -23.85 4.57 -5.93
N ALA A 161 -24.49 3.93 -6.91
CA ALA A 161 -25.53 4.56 -7.71
C ALA A 161 -26.74 5.05 -6.90
N ALA A 162 -27.19 4.24 -5.93
CA ALA A 162 -28.29 4.61 -5.06
C ALA A 162 -27.96 5.79 -4.15
N HIS A 163 -26.71 5.88 -3.67
CA HIS A 163 -26.25 7.03 -2.88
C HIS A 163 -26.15 8.30 -3.75
N ASN A 164 -25.52 8.18 -4.91
CA ASN A 164 -25.28 9.31 -5.81
C ASN A 164 -26.56 9.85 -6.46
N SER A 165 -27.61 9.04 -6.58
CA SER A 165 -28.92 9.47 -7.07
C SER A 165 -29.68 10.40 -6.12
N LYS A 166 -29.24 10.56 -4.86
CA LYS A 166 -29.90 11.45 -3.89
C LYS A 166 -29.60 12.91 -4.22
N GLU A 167 -30.62 13.77 -4.15
CA GLU A 167 -30.49 15.22 -4.33
C GLU A 167 -29.76 15.88 -3.15
N ASP A 168 -29.96 15.38 -1.92
CA ASP A 168 -29.50 15.98 -0.67
C ASP A 168 -28.27 15.28 -0.04
N LYS A 169 -27.41 14.69 -0.88
CA LYS A 169 -26.16 14.05 -0.42
C LYS A 169 -25.08 15.08 -0.07
N SER A 170 -24.38 14.87 1.05
CA SER A 170 -23.25 15.72 1.46
C SER A 170 -21.89 15.24 0.92
N PHE A 171 -21.86 14.10 0.22
CA PHE A 171 -20.66 13.53 -0.41
C PHE A 171 -21.05 12.66 -1.60
N VAL A 172 -20.09 12.40 -2.49
CA VAL A 172 -20.22 11.49 -3.64
C VAL A 172 -19.44 10.21 -3.35
N MET A 173 -19.94 9.08 -3.83
CA MET A 173 -19.24 7.80 -3.78
C MET A 173 -18.74 7.42 -5.17
N GLU A 174 -17.64 6.67 -5.24
CA GLU A 174 -17.13 6.08 -6.48
C GLU A 174 -16.73 4.62 -6.26
N LEU A 175 -16.75 3.83 -7.33
CA LEU A 175 -16.17 2.48 -7.34
C LEU A 175 -14.64 2.56 -7.37
N ASN A 176 -14.04 2.40 -6.20
CA ASN A 176 -12.58 2.36 -6.04
C ASN A 176 -12.05 0.91 -6.03
N GLU A 177 -10.78 0.74 -5.61
CA GLU A 177 -10.10 -0.56 -5.57
C GLU A 177 -10.78 -1.61 -4.65
N PHE A 178 -11.71 -1.20 -3.78
CA PHE A 178 -12.44 -2.08 -2.86
C PHE A 178 -13.81 -2.52 -3.40
N ALA A 179 -14.20 -2.11 -4.61
CA ALA A 179 -15.53 -2.40 -5.15
C ALA A 179 -15.84 -3.91 -5.23
N ASP A 180 -14.85 -4.81 -5.29
CA ASP A 180 -15.03 -6.27 -5.29
C ASP A 180 -14.95 -6.93 -3.90
N THR A 181 -14.99 -6.14 -2.82
CA THR A 181 -14.78 -6.59 -1.44
C THR A 181 -16.07 -6.45 -0.62
N THR A 182 -16.42 -7.46 0.18
CA THR A 182 -17.55 -7.33 1.12
C THR A 182 -17.16 -6.51 2.34
N TRP A 183 -18.14 -6.02 3.11
CA TRP A 183 -17.84 -5.33 4.36
C TRP A 183 -17.03 -6.21 5.34
N ASP A 184 -17.41 -7.48 5.51
CA ASP A 184 -16.70 -8.40 6.42
C ASP A 184 -15.25 -8.65 5.98
N GLU A 185 -15.03 -8.81 4.67
CA GLU A 185 -13.67 -8.90 4.12
C GLU A 185 -12.89 -7.60 4.31
N PHE A 186 -13.54 -6.46 4.12
CA PHE A 186 -12.91 -5.16 4.30
C PHE A 186 -12.45 -4.95 5.74
N GLN A 187 -13.32 -5.27 6.70
CA GLN A 187 -13.00 -5.22 8.13
C GLN A 187 -11.84 -6.16 8.48
N SER A 188 -11.84 -7.38 7.94
CA SER A 188 -10.81 -8.39 8.22
C SER A 188 -9.45 -8.05 7.60
N TRP A 189 -9.44 -7.45 6.41
CA TRP A 189 -8.20 -7.22 5.66
C TRP A 189 -7.58 -5.84 5.90
N TYR A 190 -8.37 -4.80 6.12
CA TYR A 190 -7.88 -3.41 6.13
C TYR A 190 -8.06 -2.71 7.48
N LEU A 191 -8.93 -3.21 8.36
CA LEU A 191 -9.13 -2.60 9.68
C LEU A 191 -8.36 -3.36 10.76
N GLY A 192 -8.01 -2.64 11.83
CA GLY A 192 -7.50 -3.22 13.07
C GLY A 192 -8.63 -3.48 14.07
N ALA A 193 -8.32 -4.20 15.15
CA ALA A 193 -9.26 -4.37 16.26
C ALA A 193 -9.71 -3.01 16.81
N PRO A 194 -11.00 -2.84 17.22
CA PRO A 194 -11.46 -1.63 17.88
C PRO A 194 -10.60 -1.29 19.10
N GLN A 195 -10.17 -0.03 19.20
CA GLN A 195 -9.26 0.41 20.25
C GLN A 195 -9.98 1.31 21.27
N GLN A 196 -9.57 1.21 22.54
CA GLN A 196 -9.97 2.17 23.58
C GLN A 196 -9.00 3.36 23.58
N CYS A 197 -9.35 4.42 22.85
CA CYS A 197 -8.50 5.60 22.72
C CYS A 197 -8.59 6.51 23.96
N SER A 198 -7.62 6.45 24.87
CA SER A 198 -7.49 7.38 26.02
C SER A 198 -7.17 8.82 25.61
N ALA A 199 -6.68 9.03 24.37
CA ALA A 199 -6.29 10.34 23.85
C ALA A 199 -7.47 11.33 23.64
N THR A 200 -8.72 10.88 23.83
CA THR A 200 -9.91 11.73 23.69
C THR A 200 -10.32 12.42 24.99
N GLU A 201 -9.67 12.12 26.11
CA GLU A 201 -9.86 12.84 27.37
C GLU A 201 -9.30 14.27 27.25
N ARG A 202 -10.19 15.27 27.27
CA ARG A 202 -9.80 16.69 27.19
C ARG A 202 -8.93 17.09 28.38
N ASN A 203 -7.63 17.15 28.15
CA ASN A 203 -6.65 17.61 29.14
C ASN A 203 -6.57 19.15 29.23
N GLY A 204 -7.69 19.86 29.45
CA GLY A 204 -7.70 21.27 29.88
C GLY A 204 -6.82 22.27 29.10
N VAL A 205 -6.36 21.93 27.89
CA VAL A 205 -5.41 22.75 27.13
C VAL A 205 -6.15 23.97 26.61
N VAL A 206 -5.69 25.14 27.01
CA VAL A 206 -6.17 26.42 26.46
C VAL A 206 -5.38 26.70 25.19
N TYR A 207 -6.05 26.58 24.05
CA TYR A 207 -5.50 27.03 22.77
C TYR A 207 -5.65 28.56 22.68
N GLY A 208 -4.70 29.22 22.02
CA GLY A 208 -4.81 30.64 21.69
C GLY A 208 -5.82 30.89 20.56
N GLU A 209 -5.78 32.08 19.96
CA GLU A 209 -6.54 32.34 18.74
C GLU A 209 -6.09 31.39 17.63
N VAL A 210 -7.04 30.65 17.06
CA VAL A 210 -6.84 29.73 15.94
C VAL A 210 -7.63 30.22 14.73
N PRO A 211 -7.11 30.03 13.51
CA PRO A 211 -7.84 30.44 12.31
C PRO A 211 -9.12 29.60 12.14
N VAL A 212 -10.10 30.17 11.44
CA VAL A 212 -11.37 29.49 11.12
C VAL A 212 -11.12 28.26 10.23
N GLU A 213 -10.13 28.33 9.35
CA GLU A 213 -9.74 27.26 8.44
C GLU A 213 -8.21 27.11 8.44
N LYS A 214 -7.75 25.86 8.35
CA LYS A 214 -6.33 25.52 8.24
C LYS A 214 -6.16 24.25 7.43
N ASP A 215 -5.37 24.35 6.36
CA ASP A 215 -4.98 23.22 5.53
C ASP A 215 -3.44 23.07 5.54
N TRP A 216 -2.96 22.07 6.27
CA TRP A 216 -1.53 21.75 6.32
C TRP A 216 -1.01 21.16 5.00
N GLY A 217 -1.88 20.57 4.17
CA GLY A 217 -1.52 20.06 2.85
C GLY A 217 -1.18 21.21 1.89
N ALA A 218 -2.03 22.25 1.86
CA ALA A 218 -1.77 23.48 1.11
C ALA A 218 -0.48 24.19 1.56
N ASP A 219 -0.16 24.12 2.86
CA ASP A 219 1.08 24.66 3.41
C ASP A 219 2.32 23.78 3.15
N GLY A 220 2.16 22.64 2.47
CA GLY A 220 3.26 21.72 2.16
C GLY A 220 3.79 20.96 3.38
N ALA A 221 2.97 20.81 4.42
CA ALA A 221 3.30 20.12 5.66
C ALA A 221 2.71 18.70 5.77
N VAL A 222 2.09 18.19 4.71
CA VAL A 222 1.58 16.81 4.63
C VAL A 222 2.37 16.04 3.57
N SER A 223 2.89 14.88 3.93
CA SER A 223 3.63 13.99 3.02
C SER A 223 2.70 13.33 2.00
N PRO A 224 3.25 12.74 0.91
CA PRO A 224 2.42 12.05 -0.09
C PRO A 224 1.56 10.92 0.52
N VAL A 225 0.36 10.71 -0.03
CA VAL A 225 -0.53 9.62 0.37
C VAL A 225 0.15 8.27 0.14
N LYS A 226 0.03 7.38 1.13
CA LYS A 226 0.56 6.00 1.10
C LYS A 226 -0.59 4.98 1.13
N ASN A 227 -0.28 3.69 0.92
CA ASN A 227 -1.25 2.60 0.95
C ASN A 227 -0.81 1.49 1.93
N GLN A 228 -1.64 1.19 2.93
CA GLN A 228 -1.36 0.16 3.95
C GLN A 228 -1.49 -1.29 3.43
N GLY A 229 -2.16 -1.47 2.29
CA GLY A 229 -2.49 -2.78 1.75
C GLY A 229 -3.41 -3.60 2.67
N LYS A 230 -3.42 -4.92 2.49
CA LYS A 230 -4.24 -5.86 3.26
C LYS A 230 -3.63 -6.18 4.63
N CYS A 231 -3.49 -5.15 5.45
CA CYS A 231 -2.97 -5.22 6.81
C CYS A 231 -3.63 -4.12 7.65
N GLY A 232 -4.12 -4.42 8.85
CA GLY A 232 -4.70 -3.44 9.78
C GLY A 232 -3.66 -2.53 10.45
N SER A 233 -2.77 -1.93 9.66
CA SER A 233 -1.64 -1.11 10.10
C SER A 233 -1.90 0.40 10.04
N CYS A 234 -3.14 0.85 9.88
CA CYS A 234 -3.47 2.29 9.82
C CYS A 234 -2.86 3.12 10.97
N TRP A 235 -2.67 2.51 12.16
CA TRP A 235 -2.02 3.13 13.30
C TRP A 235 -0.55 3.51 13.05
N THR A 236 0.18 2.75 12.23
CA THR A 236 1.56 3.06 11.86
C THR A 236 1.59 4.29 10.94
N PHE A 237 0.74 4.31 9.91
CA PHE A 237 0.58 5.44 8.98
C PHE A 237 0.14 6.73 9.67
N SER A 238 -0.78 6.62 10.65
CA SER A 238 -1.19 7.76 11.47
C SER A 238 -0.02 8.31 12.31
N THR A 239 0.82 7.42 12.84
CA THR A 239 2.01 7.78 13.63
C THR A 239 3.06 8.45 12.76
N THR A 240 3.44 7.82 11.64
CA THR A 240 4.47 8.33 10.73
C THR A 240 4.04 9.65 10.10
N GLY A 241 2.80 9.78 9.60
CA GLY A 241 2.31 11.03 9.01
C GLY A 241 2.36 12.22 9.98
N CYS A 242 2.04 11.98 11.26
CA CYS A 242 2.17 13.00 12.31
C CYS A 242 3.63 13.42 12.52
N LEU A 243 4.55 12.45 12.64
CA LEU A 243 5.97 12.73 12.84
C LEU A 243 6.61 13.39 11.62
N GLU A 244 6.29 12.94 10.41
CA GLU A 244 6.74 13.50 9.13
C GLU A 244 6.34 14.97 9.02
N SER A 245 5.08 15.29 9.33
CA SER A 245 4.58 16.67 9.36
C SER A 245 5.33 17.51 10.39
N HIS A 246 5.55 16.97 11.59
CA HIS A 246 6.29 17.68 12.64
C HIS A 246 7.75 17.95 12.27
N VAL A 247 8.41 16.98 11.63
CA VAL A 247 9.78 17.12 11.09
C VAL A 247 9.81 18.19 10.01
N LYS A 248 8.85 18.18 9.06
CA LYS A 248 8.72 19.20 8.01
C LYS A 248 8.57 20.61 8.58
N LEU A 249 7.69 20.78 9.57
CA LEU A 249 7.46 22.08 10.21
C LEU A 249 8.67 22.60 10.97
N LYS A 250 9.44 21.71 11.59
CA LYS A 250 10.61 22.09 12.40
C LYS A 250 11.88 22.30 11.58
N HIS A 251 12.08 21.49 10.54
CA HIS A 251 13.33 21.40 9.81
C HIS A 251 13.24 21.87 8.36
N GLY A 252 12.03 22.13 7.86
CA GLY A 252 11.79 22.62 6.50
C GLY A 252 11.70 21.53 5.44
N GLU A 253 12.07 20.28 5.73
CA GLU A 253 12.03 19.16 4.78
C GLU A 253 11.40 17.90 5.37
N PHE A 254 10.82 17.06 4.50
CA PHE A 254 10.28 15.77 4.91
C PHE A 254 11.41 14.77 5.15
N THR A 255 11.23 13.94 6.17
CA THR A 255 11.95 12.68 6.32
C THR A 255 10.89 11.59 6.28
N ILE A 256 10.80 10.83 5.19
CA ILE A 256 9.78 9.79 5.03
C ILE A 256 10.12 8.61 5.94
N LEU A 257 9.24 8.32 6.88
CA LEU A 257 9.45 7.36 7.97
C LEU A 257 8.86 5.99 7.63
N SER A 258 9.42 4.96 8.25
CA SER A 258 9.04 3.57 8.03
C SER A 258 7.86 3.14 8.89
N GLU A 259 6.74 2.84 8.23
CA GLU A 259 5.61 2.14 8.87
C GLU A 259 5.98 0.71 9.29
N GLN A 260 6.83 0.04 8.50
CA GLN A 260 7.25 -1.34 8.75
C GLN A 260 8.08 -1.47 10.04
N ASN A 261 8.89 -0.46 10.37
CA ASN A 261 9.62 -0.42 11.64
C ASN A 261 8.66 -0.44 12.83
N LEU A 262 7.59 0.35 12.80
CA LEU A 262 6.57 0.32 13.85
C LEU A 262 5.88 -1.06 13.92
N LEU A 263 5.51 -1.59 12.76
CA LEU A 263 4.81 -2.87 12.63
C LEU A 263 5.59 -4.02 13.28
N ASP A 264 6.91 -4.06 13.07
CA ASP A 264 7.76 -5.14 13.58
C ASP A 264 8.21 -4.92 15.03
N CYS A 265 8.43 -3.68 15.45
CA CYS A 265 9.20 -3.39 16.67
C CYS A 265 8.37 -2.84 17.84
N ALA A 266 7.19 -2.28 17.58
CA ALA A 266 6.40 -1.64 18.64
C ALA A 266 5.53 -2.62 19.45
N GLN A 267 5.68 -3.93 19.25
CA GLN A 267 4.79 -4.93 19.87
C GLN A 267 4.87 -4.96 21.40
N ASN A 268 6.05 -4.69 21.97
CA ASN A 268 6.22 -4.60 23.42
C ASN A 268 5.56 -3.36 24.05
N PHE A 269 4.96 -2.50 23.22
CA PHE A 269 4.19 -1.32 23.62
C PHE A 269 2.70 -1.55 23.36
N ASP A 270 2.21 -2.80 23.37
CA ASP A 270 0.79 -3.11 23.17
C ASP A 270 0.25 -2.72 21.78
N ASN A 271 1.12 -2.87 20.76
CA ASN A 271 0.73 -2.88 19.36
C ASN A 271 0.80 -4.30 18.81
N HIS A 272 -0.04 -4.63 17.84
CA HIS A 272 -0.24 -6.01 17.38
C HIS A 272 -0.03 -6.17 15.87
N GLY A 273 0.84 -5.35 15.29
CA GLY A 273 1.16 -5.36 13.87
C GLY A 273 -0.09 -5.13 13.01
N CYS A 274 -0.38 -6.06 12.10
CA CYS A 274 -1.57 -6.01 11.24
C CYS A 274 -2.89 -6.27 11.99
N ASN A 275 -2.86 -6.71 13.25
CA ASN A 275 -4.09 -6.90 14.04
C ASN A 275 -4.55 -5.60 14.72
N GLY A 276 -3.84 -4.49 14.49
CA GLY A 276 -4.14 -3.18 15.04
C GLY A 276 -3.13 -2.70 16.07
N GLY A 277 -3.31 -1.45 16.49
CA GLY A 277 -2.43 -0.75 17.41
C GLY A 277 -2.90 0.68 17.64
N LEU A 278 -2.18 1.41 18.49
CA LEU A 278 -2.47 2.78 18.85
C LEU A 278 -1.28 3.69 18.53
N PRO A 279 -1.51 4.86 17.88
CA PRO A 279 -0.44 5.82 17.67
C PRO A 279 0.23 6.31 18.95
N SER A 280 -0.49 6.42 20.07
CA SER A 280 0.07 6.77 21.39
C SER A 280 1.16 5.78 21.83
N HIS A 281 0.87 4.49 21.73
CA HIS A 281 1.82 3.41 22.01
C HIS A 281 3.02 3.44 21.06
N ALA A 282 2.76 3.75 19.79
CA ALA A 282 3.81 3.91 18.78
C ALA A 282 4.75 5.08 19.12
N PHE A 283 4.22 6.23 19.57
CA PHE A 283 5.03 7.36 20.01
C PHE A 283 5.87 7.02 21.26
N GLU A 284 5.35 6.22 22.19
CA GLU A 284 6.11 5.71 23.33
C GLU A 284 7.28 4.82 22.89
N TYR A 285 7.02 3.91 21.93
CA TYR A 285 8.06 3.10 21.30
C TYR A 285 9.14 3.99 20.66
N VAL A 286 8.76 4.95 19.82
CA VAL A 286 9.72 5.85 19.13
C VAL A 286 10.59 6.60 20.15
N LYS A 287 9.98 7.08 21.23
CA LYS A 287 10.70 7.75 22.32
C LYS A 287 11.66 6.81 23.04
N TYR A 288 11.26 5.57 23.33
CA TYR A 288 12.10 4.57 23.97
C TYR A 288 13.25 4.11 23.07
N ASN A 289 12.95 3.83 21.80
CA ASN A 289 13.89 3.39 20.77
C ASN A 289 14.92 4.48 20.43
N GLY A 290 14.58 5.75 20.67
CA GLY A 290 15.43 6.90 20.40
C GLY A 290 15.36 7.39 18.95
N GLY A 291 14.28 7.05 18.24
CA GLY A 291 14.07 7.37 16.83
C GLY A 291 13.24 6.32 16.11
N LEU A 292 13.03 6.56 14.82
CA LEU A 292 12.36 5.66 13.88
C LEU A 292 13.15 5.67 12.57
N ASP A 293 13.26 4.50 11.92
CA ASP A 293 13.97 4.39 10.65
C ASP A 293 13.21 5.07 9.50
N THR A 294 13.93 5.42 8.44
CA THR A 294 13.35 5.93 7.19
C THR A 294 12.79 4.78 6.35
N GLU A 295 11.82 5.09 5.49
CA GLU A 295 11.20 4.10 4.60
C GLU A 295 12.23 3.38 3.71
N GLU A 296 13.23 4.11 3.21
CA GLU A 296 14.32 3.57 2.38
C GLU A 296 15.07 2.40 3.04
N VAL A 297 15.31 2.48 4.37
CA VAL A 297 16.05 1.44 5.10
C VAL A 297 15.21 0.17 5.22
N SER A 298 13.90 0.31 5.34
CA SER A 298 12.97 -0.81 5.50
C SER A 298 12.65 -1.52 4.18
N ALA A 299 12.68 -0.80 3.05
CA ALA A 299 12.54 -1.38 1.72
C ALA A 299 13.63 -2.43 1.38
N GLY A 300 14.78 -2.38 2.06
CA GLY A 300 15.87 -3.36 1.94
C GLY A 300 15.61 -4.70 2.65
N GLY A 301 14.46 -4.89 3.30
CA GLY A 301 14.03 -6.17 3.87
C GLY A 301 14.66 -6.56 5.21
N LEU A 302 15.44 -5.67 5.84
CA LEU A 302 16.01 -5.89 7.16
C LEU A 302 15.59 -4.76 8.12
N VAL A 303 14.57 -5.01 8.93
CA VAL A 303 14.19 -4.13 10.04
C VAL A 303 14.93 -4.58 11.31
N LEU A 304 15.82 -3.73 11.81
CA LEU A 304 16.57 -3.99 13.04
C LEU A 304 15.83 -3.36 14.22
N CYS A 305 14.96 -4.13 14.87
CA CYS A 305 14.40 -3.71 16.15
C CYS A 305 15.53 -3.63 17.19
N ILE A 306 15.72 -2.46 17.82
CA ILE A 306 16.65 -2.34 18.95
C ILE A 306 16.07 -3.15 20.11
N VAL A 307 16.46 -4.41 20.20
CA VAL A 307 16.29 -5.19 21.41
C VAL A 307 17.41 -4.73 22.35
N THR A 308 17.07 -4.01 23.41
CA THR A 308 18.03 -3.73 24.48
C THR A 308 18.47 -5.07 25.05
N LEU A 309 19.59 -5.61 24.54
CA LEU A 309 20.28 -6.72 25.17
C LEU A 309 20.85 -6.17 26.48
N VAL A 310 20.14 -6.43 27.59
CA VAL A 310 20.72 -6.25 28.92
C VAL A 310 21.84 -7.29 29.03
N THR A 311 23.08 -6.84 28.85
CA THR A 311 24.23 -7.62 29.28
C THR A 311 24.22 -7.59 30.80
N LEU A 312 23.71 -8.66 31.42
CA LEU A 312 23.90 -8.94 32.84
C LEU A 312 25.37 -9.31 33.05
N THR A 313 26.24 -8.33 33.25
CA THR A 313 27.54 -8.57 33.86
C THR A 313 27.36 -8.64 35.36
N ILE A 314 27.46 -9.85 35.93
CA ILE A 314 27.62 -10.03 37.37
C ILE A 314 29.04 -9.56 37.71
N LEU A 315 29.14 -8.37 38.29
CA LEU A 315 30.35 -7.87 38.95
C LEU A 315 30.00 -7.71 40.42
N ASP A 316 30.58 -8.56 41.26
CA ASP A 316 30.55 -8.51 42.73
C ASP A 316 29.18 -8.33 43.38
N ASP A 317 28.30 -9.34 43.22
CA ASP A 317 27.05 -9.53 44.01
C ASP A 317 26.10 -8.32 44.13
N ARG A 318 26.18 -7.34 43.21
CA ARG A 318 25.19 -6.27 43.09
C ARG A 318 24.70 -6.10 41.67
N LEU A 319 23.39 -6.27 41.48
CA LEU A 319 22.70 -6.04 40.22
C LEU A 319 22.77 -4.53 39.89
N THR A 320 23.57 -4.15 38.89
CA THR A 320 23.67 -2.75 38.46
C THR A 320 23.13 -2.61 37.04
N LEU A 321 22.12 -1.74 36.86
CA LEU A 321 21.47 -1.47 35.58
C LEU A 321 22.34 -0.48 34.78
N MET A 322 23.08 -0.94 33.77
CA MET A 322 23.81 -0.05 32.87
C MET A 322 22.94 0.36 31.68
N ARG A 323 22.80 1.66 31.44
CA ARG A 323 22.15 2.20 30.23
C ARG A 323 23.05 1.94 28.99
N PRO A 324 22.50 1.55 27.83
CA PRO A 324 23.31 1.39 26.62
C PRO A 324 23.89 2.73 26.15
N ARG A 325 25.17 2.75 25.79
CA ARG A 325 25.80 3.84 25.03
C ARG A 325 25.63 3.57 23.53
N ARG A 326 25.37 4.63 22.74
CA ARG A 326 25.36 4.57 21.26
C ARG A 326 26.58 3.82 20.75
N VAL A 327 26.36 2.76 19.98
CA VAL A 327 27.38 2.19 19.10
C VAL A 327 27.12 2.77 17.72
N ASN A 328 28.02 3.63 17.25
CA ASN A 328 27.99 4.10 15.86
C ASN A 328 28.12 2.90 14.92
N ALA A 329 27.43 2.97 13.79
CA ALA A 329 27.45 1.98 12.71
C ALA A 329 28.87 1.82 12.12
N SER A 330 29.73 1.03 12.77
CA SER A 330 30.96 0.50 12.15
C SER A 330 31.49 -0.78 12.83
N SER A 331 30.75 -1.40 13.75
CA SER A 331 31.22 -2.61 14.42
C SER A 331 30.09 -3.62 14.59
N THR A 332 30.04 -4.61 13.70
CA THR A 332 29.21 -5.80 13.80
C THR A 332 29.63 -6.63 15.01
N HIS A 333 28.84 -6.61 16.08
CA HIS A 333 28.84 -7.65 17.12
C HIS A 333 27.44 -8.26 17.17
N THR A 334 27.23 -9.33 16.40
CA THR A 334 26.03 -10.15 16.46
C THR A 334 26.15 -11.09 17.66
N MET A 335 25.41 -10.84 18.74
CA MET A 335 25.30 -11.78 19.85
C MET A 335 23.92 -12.46 19.78
N LEU A 336 23.91 -13.74 19.38
CA LEU A 336 22.73 -14.60 19.40
C LEU A 336 22.30 -14.85 20.85
N VAL A 337 21.05 -14.54 21.20
CA VAL A 337 20.45 -15.02 22.45
C VAL A 337 19.52 -16.20 22.14
N LEU A 338 19.96 -17.40 22.52
CA LEU A 338 19.14 -18.60 22.53
C LEU A 338 18.14 -18.51 23.71
N LYS A 339 16.85 -18.52 23.40
CA LYS A 339 15.77 -18.61 24.40
C LYS A 339 15.79 -20.00 25.02
N TRP A 340 16.12 -20.10 26.31
CA TRP A 340 15.94 -21.32 27.09
C TRP A 340 14.52 -21.34 27.64
N THR A 341 13.70 -22.27 27.15
CA THR A 341 12.53 -22.76 27.88
C THR A 341 12.88 -24.14 28.42
N LYS A 342 12.90 -24.29 29.75
CA LYS A 342 12.80 -25.61 30.38
C LYS A 342 11.67 -25.59 31.40
N TRP A 343 10.77 -26.55 31.17
CA TRP A 343 9.98 -27.38 32.08
C TRP A 343 9.64 -26.83 33.46
#